data_AF-A0A3D0Z1Z2-F1
#
_entry.id   AF-A0A3D0Z1Z2-F1
#
_cell.length_a   1.000
_cell.length_b   1.000
_cell.length_c   1.000
_cell.angle_alpha   90.00
_cell.angle_beta   90.00
_cell.angle_gamma   90.00
#
_symmetry.space_group_name_H-M   'P 1'
#
loop_
_entity.id
_entity.type
_entity.pdbx_description
1 polymer ?
#
loop_
_entity_poly.entity_id
_entity_poly.type
_entity_poly.pdbx_seq_one_letter_code
_entity_poly.pdbx_strand_id
1 'polypeptide(L)'
;PAEVSRKAKERGKDQLGTLGSGNHFVEVQVVDTVYHRPAAEAYGLEEGKLLIMIHSGSRGLGHQVCTDYLAVMNQAIARHAIDLPDRQLACAPAASAEGRSYFAAMAAAANFGWANRYFLGHLARAAVARALDSTPQRLGIRLLYDLGHNIVKPEEHLVAGDMKKLWVHRKGATRAFGPGDRRVNAAYRSVGQPVLVPGDMGSQSYVLAGTATAMTDTFGSSCHGAGRRLSRTAAKRAVRGEELRRRLEAGGIAVRARSMSDLAEEAPEAYKDVSRVVEVTEQAGISRRVARLRPLGVMKG
;
A
#
# COMPACT_ATOMS: atom_id res chain seq x y z
N PRO A 1 -22.08 -8.05 5.09
CA PRO A 1 -22.54 -6.88 4.30
C PRO A 1 -23.40 -7.29 3.10
N ALA A 2 -24.54 -6.61 2.88
CA ALA A 2 -25.50 -6.91 1.80
C ALA A 2 -24.94 -6.59 0.40
N GLU A 3 -24.21 -5.47 0.28
CA GLU A 3 -23.62 -4.97 -0.98
C GLU A 3 -22.41 -5.80 -1.49
N VAL A 4 -21.94 -6.78 -0.70
CA VAL A 4 -20.87 -7.69 -1.15
C VAL A 4 -21.50 -8.99 -1.64
N SER A 5 -21.28 -9.29 -2.92
CA SER A 5 -21.82 -10.49 -3.57
C SER A 5 -21.41 -11.77 -2.86
N ARG A 6 -22.23 -12.83 -3.02
CA ARG A 6 -21.92 -14.17 -2.52
C ARG A 6 -20.59 -14.68 -3.09
N LYS A 7 -20.36 -14.47 -4.39
CA LYS A 7 -19.12 -14.84 -5.08
C LYS A 7 -17.90 -14.15 -4.47
N ALA A 8 -18.00 -12.85 -4.14
CA ALA A 8 -16.90 -12.13 -3.49
C ALA A 8 -16.59 -12.66 -2.10
N LYS A 9 -17.62 -13.00 -1.31
CA LYS A 9 -17.45 -13.64 0.00
C LYS A 9 -16.80 -15.02 -0.11
N GLU A 10 -17.27 -15.86 -1.04
CA GLU A 10 -16.73 -17.20 -1.27
C GLU A 10 -15.27 -17.16 -1.73
N ARG A 11 -14.88 -16.21 -2.59
CA ARG A 11 -13.48 -16.02 -2.99
C ARG A 11 -12.59 -15.52 -1.85
N GLY A 12 -13.16 -14.77 -0.90
CA GLY A 12 -12.42 -14.17 0.21
C GLY A 12 -12.28 -15.05 1.45
N LYS A 13 -13.29 -15.87 1.75
CA LYS A 13 -13.43 -16.54 3.06
C LYS A 13 -12.19 -17.33 3.49
N ASP A 14 -11.56 -18.06 2.56
CA ASP A 14 -10.41 -18.93 2.82
C ASP A 14 -9.06 -18.21 2.62
N GLN A 15 -9.08 -16.89 2.42
CA GLN A 15 -7.89 -16.10 2.10
C GLN A 15 -7.55 -15.07 3.20
N LEU A 16 -8.36 -14.96 4.25
CA LEU A 16 -8.06 -14.09 5.39
C LEU A 16 -6.82 -14.58 6.14
N GLY A 17 -5.90 -13.66 6.45
CA GLY A 17 -4.60 -13.98 7.06
C GLY A 17 -3.55 -14.51 6.07
N THR A 18 -3.73 -14.29 4.76
CA THR A 18 -2.79 -14.74 3.72
C THR A 18 -2.18 -13.57 2.95
N LEU A 19 -0.94 -13.73 2.48
CA LEU A 19 -0.24 -12.72 1.68
C LEU A 19 -0.85 -12.59 0.28
N GLY A 20 -0.87 -13.72 -0.43
CA GLY A 20 -1.18 -13.81 -1.84
C GLY A 20 -0.06 -13.46 -2.80
N SER A 21 -0.42 -13.46 -4.08
CA SER A 21 0.48 -13.28 -5.21
C SER A 21 0.65 -11.82 -5.63
N GLY A 22 1.45 -11.61 -6.68
CA GLY A 22 1.82 -10.29 -7.20
C GLY A 22 2.89 -9.63 -6.32
N ASN A 23 2.86 -8.31 -6.22
CA ASN A 23 3.81 -7.53 -5.43
C ASN A 23 3.62 -7.66 -3.89
N HIS A 24 2.76 -8.56 -3.41
CA HIS A 24 2.50 -8.75 -1.97
C HIS A 24 3.64 -9.47 -1.26
N PHE A 25 4.04 -8.99 -0.08
CA PHE A 25 5.15 -9.55 0.68
C PHE A 25 5.06 -9.28 2.19
N VAL A 26 5.82 -10.05 2.97
CA VAL A 26 6.31 -9.64 4.29
C VAL A 26 7.82 -9.47 4.18
N GLU A 27 8.34 -8.34 4.63
CA GLU A 27 9.78 -8.05 4.58
C GLU A 27 10.28 -7.60 5.94
N VAL A 28 11.38 -8.20 6.40
CA VAL A 28 12.16 -7.71 7.54
C VAL A 28 13.20 -6.75 6.99
N GLN A 29 13.22 -5.53 7.52
CA GLN A 29 14.03 -4.43 7.05
C GLN A 29 14.78 -3.80 8.21
N VAL A 30 15.86 -3.09 7.90
CA VAL A 30 16.57 -2.24 8.85
C VAL A 30 16.49 -0.78 8.41
N VAL A 31 16.31 0.14 9.36
CA VAL A 31 16.50 1.56 9.10
C VAL A 31 17.98 1.79 8.79
N ASP A 32 18.25 2.11 7.54
CA ASP A 32 19.61 2.28 7.03
C ASP A 32 20.06 3.74 7.06
N THR A 33 19.13 4.68 6.94
CA THR A 33 19.44 6.12 6.98
C THR A 33 18.25 6.89 7.53
N VAL A 34 18.49 7.84 8.42
CA VAL A 34 17.49 8.82 8.87
C VAL A 34 17.74 10.17 8.19
N TYR A 35 16.72 10.68 7.49
CA TYR A 35 16.79 11.96 6.77
C TYR A 35 16.18 13.12 7.55
N HIS A 36 15.16 12.86 8.37
CA HIS A 36 14.44 13.90 9.09
C HIS A 36 14.20 13.49 10.55
N ARG A 37 15.15 13.87 11.40
CA ARG A 37 15.22 13.47 12.82
C ARG A 37 13.92 13.72 13.61
N PRO A 38 13.27 14.91 13.56
CA PRO A 38 12.05 15.13 14.34
C PRO A 38 10.90 14.18 13.97
N ALA A 39 10.76 13.85 12.68
CA ALA A 39 9.74 12.91 12.23
C ALA A 39 10.12 11.48 12.56
N ALA A 40 11.40 11.13 12.43
CA ALA A 40 11.90 9.80 12.80
C ALA A 40 11.67 9.53 14.29
N GLU A 41 11.99 10.48 15.18
CA GLU A 41 11.74 10.39 16.62
C GLU A 41 10.25 10.23 16.93
N ALA A 42 9.38 11.06 16.34
CA ALA A 42 7.93 10.94 16.49
C ALA A 42 7.39 9.59 16.00
N TYR A 43 7.98 9.04 14.94
CA TYR A 43 7.62 7.73 14.39
C TYR A 43 8.31 6.57 15.14
N GLY A 44 9.21 6.85 16.08
CA GLY A 44 9.99 5.83 16.78
C GLY A 44 10.97 5.10 15.87
N LEU A 45 11.58 5.80 14.91
CA LEU A 45 12.58 5.30 13.97
C LEU A 45 13.96 5.85 14.33
N GLU A 46 14.96 4.98 14.29
CA GLU A 46 16.38 5.29 14.47
C GLU A 46 17.21 4.32 13.62
N GLU A 47 18.42 4.70 13.23
CA GLU A 47 19.29 3.85 12.41
C GLU A 47 19.60 2.53 13.13
N GLY A 48 19.65 1.44 12.36
CA GLY A 48 19.81 0.08 12.90
C GLY A 48 18.51 -0.56 13.43
N LYS A 49 17.42 0.20 13.56
CA LYS A 49 16.14 -0.37 14.03
C LYS A 49 15.54 -1.33 13.01
N LEU A 50 15.04 -2.46 13.49
CA LEU A 50 14.36 -3.45 12.67
C LEU A 50 12.87 -3.12 12.50
N LEU A 51 12.38 -3.28 11.27
CA LEU A 51 10.98 -3.14 10.90
C LEU A 51 10.47 -4.40 10.20
N ILE A 52 9.16 -4.60 10.27
CA ILE A 52 8.45 -5.60 9.47
C ILE A 52 7.46 -4.84 8.59
N MET A 53 7.65 -4.88 7.29
CA MET A 53 6.71 -4.31 6.32
C MET A 53 5.81 -5.41 5.77
N ILE A 54 4.50 -5.17 5.80
CA ILE A 54 3.50 -6.10 5.26
C ILE A 54 2.77 -5.39 4.11
N HIS A 55 3.00 -5.87 2.91
CA HIS A 55 2.30 -5.41 1.72
C HIS A 55 1.26 -6.45 1.30
N SER A 56 -0.01 -6.22 1.66
CA SER A 56 -1.13 -7.08 1.24
C SER A 56 -2.44 -6.29 1.19
N GLY A 57 -3.44 -6.86 0.52
CA GLY A 57 -4.73 -6.23 0.27
C GLY A 57 -5.93 -7.09 0.66
N SER A 58 -7.06 -6.81 0.03
CA SER A 58 -8.37 -7.42 0.25
C SER A 58 -8.57 -8.77 -0.47
N ARG A 59 -7.47 -9.36 -0.96
CA ARG A 59 -7.40 -10.69 -1.59
C ARG A 59 -8.44 -10.84 -2.72
N GLY A 60 -8.96 -12.04 -2.94
CA GLY A 60 -9.96 -12.33 -3.96
C GLY A 60 -11.28 -11.59 -3.75
N LEU A 61 -11.61 -11.20 -2.51
CA LEU A 61 -12.85 -10.49 -2.20
C LEU A 61 -12.88 -9.12 -2.87
N GLY A 62 -11.87 -8.28 -2.66
CA GLY A 62 -11.85 -6.94 -3.25
C GLY A 62 -11.73 -6.96 -4.77
N HIS A 63 -10.99 -7.91 -5.33
CA HIS A 63 -10.96 -8.11 -6.78
C HIS A 63 -12.36 -8.42 -7.31
N GLN A 64 -13.10 -9.33 -6.67
CA GLN A 64 -14.44 -9.69 -7.12
C GLN A 64 -15.42 -8.53 -6.94
N VAL A 65 -15.34 -7.76 -5.85
CA VAL A 65 -16.12 -6.52 -5.68
C VAL A 65 -15.87 -5.56 -6.85
N CYS A 66 -14.61 -5.32 -7.21
CA CYS A 66 -14.29 -4.48 -8.37
C CYS A 66 -14.92 -5.03 -9.66
N THR A 67 -14.79 -6.33 -9.93
CA THR A 67 -15.39 -6.98 -11.11
C THR A 67 -16.92 -6.84 -11.14
N ASP A 68 -17.59 -7.08 -10.01
CA ASP A 68 -19.04 -7.00 -9.91
C ASP A 68 -19.53 -5.57 -10.16
N TYR A 69 -18.88 -4.58 -9.55
CA TYR A 69 -19.28 -3.19 -9.71
C TYR A 69 -18.90 -2.59 -11.06
N LEU A 70 -17.87 -3.08 -11.76
CA LEU A 70 -17.65 -2.69 -13.15
C LEU A 70 -18.85 -3.04 -14.03
N ALA A 71 -19.50 -4.19 -13.82
CA ALA A 71 -20.73 -4.53 -14.55
C ALA A 71 -21.87 -3.56 -14.20
N VAL A 72 -22.02 -3.21 -12.93
CA VAL A 72 -23.01 -2.21 -12.46
C VAL A 72 -22.75 -0.83 -13.08
N MET A 73 -21.51 -0.34 -13.03
CA MET A 73 -21.13 0.95 -13.60
C MET A 73 -21.35 0.98 -15.12
N ASN A 74 -21.05 -0.11 -15.82
CA ASN A 74 -21.32 -0.19 -17.26
C ASN A 74 -22.82 0.02 -17.60
N GLN A 75 -23.72 -0.47 -16.77
CA GLN A 75 -25.16 -0.22 -16.93
C GLN A 75 -25.57 1.19 -16.49
N ALA A 76 -24.85 1.78 -15.53
CA ALA A 76 -25.11 3.12 -15.01
C ALA A 76 -24.75 4.20 -16.03
N ILE A 77 -23.74 3.99 -16.87
CA ILE A 77 -23.33 4.92 -17.94
C ILE A 77 -24.54 5.28 -18.82
N ALA A 78 -25.25 4.27 -19.34
CA ALA A 78 -26.42 4.48 -20.19
C ALA A 78 -27.57 5.15 -19.42
N ARG A 79 -27.82 4.71 -18.18
CA ARG A 79 -28.90 5.27 -17.32
C ARG A 79 -28.70 6.74 -16.99
N HIS A 80 -27.46 7.18 -16.82
CA HIS A 80 -27.12 8.54 -16.44
C HIS A 80 -26.61 9.39 -17.62
N ALA A 81 -26.67 8.87 -18.84
CA ALA A 81 -26.17 9.53 -20.06
C ALA A 81 -24.74 10.07 -19.89
N ILE A 82 -23.86 9.27 -19.28
CA ILE A 82 -22.46 9.66 -19.06
C ILE A 82 -21.68 9.43 -20.34
N ASP A 83 -21.08 10.49 -20.88
CA ASP A 83 -20.10 10.36 -21.95
C ASP A 83 -18.72 10.00 -21.37
N LEU A 84 -18.09 8.97 -21.94
CA LEU A 84 -16.80 8.47 -21.47
C LEU A 84 -15.75 8.56 -22.57
N PRO A 85 -14.58 9.17 -22.29
CA PRO A 85 -13.48 9.18 -23.26
C PRO A 85 -12.84 7.79 -23.44
N ASP A 86 -13.04 6.88 -22.47
CA ASP A 86 -12.59 5.49 -22.54
C ASP A 86 -13.56 4.59 -21.75
N ARG A 87 -13.91 3.43 -22.31
CA ARG A 87 -14.82 2.45 -21.67
C ARG A 87 -14.31 1.93 -20.32
N GLN A 88 -13.00 1.90 -20.11
CA GLN A 88 -12.37 1.50 -18.85
C GLN A 88 -12.59 2.53 -17.72
N LEU A 89 -13.08 3.73 -18.03
CA LEU A 89 -13.44 4.77 -17.06
C LEU A 89 -14.90 4.66 -16.59
N ALA A 90 -15.50 3.47 -16.68
CA ALA A 90 -16.87 3.19 -16.23
C ALA A 90 -17.13 3.73 -14.82
N CYS A 91 -18.14 4.58 -14.69
CA CYS A 91 -18.46 5.29 -13.45
C CYS A 91 -19.97 5.52 -13.30
N ALA A 92 -20.36 6.01 -12.13
CA ALA A 92 -21.71 6.46 -11.83
C ALA A 92 -21.64 7.69 -10.91
N PRO A 93 -22.69 8.53 -10.84
CA PRO A 93 -22.74 9.63 -9.89
C PRO A 93 -22.59 9.10 -8.46
N ALA A 94 -21.74 9.73 -7.66
CA ALA A 94 -21.46 9.28 -6.29
C ALA A 94 -22.72 9.16 -5.39
N ALA A 95 -23.72 10.02 -5.66
CA ALA A 95 -25.00 10.02 -4.96
C ALA A 95 -26.07 9.12 -5.61
N SER A 96 -25.74 8.34 -6.65
CA SER A 96 -26.68 7.36 -7.22
C SER A 96 -26.79 6.11 -6.34
N ALA A 97 -27.75 5.24 -6.63
CA ALA A 97 -27.89 3.96 -5.93
C ALA A 97 -26.65 3.08 -6.15
N GLU A 98 -26.14 3.05 -7.37
CA GLU A 98 -24.93 2.34 -7.80
C GLU A 98 -23.69 2.87 -7.09
N GLY A 99 -23.53 4.20 -7.03
CA GLY A 99 -22.43 4.85 -6.33
C GLY A 99 -22.40 4.53 -4.84
N ARG A 100 -23.53 4.69 -4.14
CA ARG A 100 -23.65 4.36 -2.71
C ARG A 100 -23.39 2.89 -2.42
N SER A 101 -23.98 2.01 -3.23
CA SER A 101 -23.80 0.55 -3.14
C SER A 101 -22.31 0.18 -3.32
N TYR A 102 -21.65 0.74 -4.34
CA TYR A 102 -20.21 0.52 -4.56
C TYR A 102 -19.37 0.99 -3.39
N PHE A 103 -19.61 2.19 -2.86
CA PHE A 103 -18.83 2.69 -1.73
C PHE A 103 -18.99 1.81 -0.48
N ALA A 104 -20.19 1.28 -0.22
CA ALA A 104 -20.41 0.34 0.88
C ALA A 104 -19.67 -1.00 0.65
N ALA A 105 -19.71 -1.56 -0.56
CA ALA A 105 -18.99 -2.78 -0.90
C ALA A 105 -17.46 -2.60 -0.87
N MET A 106 -16.97 -1.48 -1.39
CA MET A 106 -15.56 -1.10 -1.34
C MET A 106 -15.10 -0.90 0.11
N ALA A 107 -15.90 -0.25 0.97
CA ALA A 107 -15.59 -0.12 2.38
C ALA A 107 -15.50 -1.49 3.07
N ALA A 108 -16.41 -2.42 2.76
CA ALA A 108 -16.32 -3.79 3.25
C ALA A 108 -15.05 -4.52 2.74
N ALA A 109 -14.66 -4.32 1.48
CA ALA A 109 -13.41 -4.86 0.95
C ALA A 109 -12.17 -4.24 1.61
N ALA A 110 -12.18 -2.93 1.88
CA ALA A 110 -11.11 -2.25 2.60
C ALA A 110 -10.98 -2.79 4.03
N ASN A 111 -12.11 -2.98 4.73
CA ASN A 111 -12.15 -3.61 6.06
C ASN A 111 -11.60 -5.04 6.04
N PHE A 112 -11.92 -5.83 5.01
CA PHE A 112 -11.32 -7.15 4.83
C PHE A 112 -9.79 -7.06 4.62
N GLY A 113 -9.31 -6.08 3.85
CA GLY A 113 -7.88 -5.83 3.67
C GLY A 113 -7.17 -5.43 4.96
N TRP A 114 -7.77 -4.55 5.78
CA TRP A 114 -7.23 -4.22 7.10
C TRP A 114 -7.23 -5.41 8.05
N ALA A 115 -8.32 -6.19 8.10
CA ALA A 115 -8.37 -7.41 8.89
C ALA A 115 -7.28 -8.40 8.44
N ASN A 116 -7.08 -8.56 7.13
CA ASN A 116 -6.02 -9.41 6.59
C ASN A 116 -4.63 -8.98 7.08
N ARG A 117 -4.31 -7.68 6.98
CA ARG A 117 -3.02 -7.15 7.47
C ARG A 117 -2.89 -7.21 8.99
N TYR A 118 -3.99 -7.09 9.73
CA TYR A 118 -3.99 -7.31 11.18
C TYR A 118 -3.58 -8.74 11.54
N PHE A 119 -4.19 -9.75 10.91
CA PHE A 119 -3.82 -11.15 11.12
C PHE A 119 -2.39 -11.44 10.68
N LEU A 120 -1.97 -10.96 9.51
CA LEU A 120 -0.58 -11.09 9.05
C LEU A 120 0.40 -10.42 10.02
N GLY A 121 0.05 -9.25 10.57
CA GLY A 121 0.83 -8.54 11.58
C GLY A 121 0.95 -9.35 12.87
N HIS A 122 -0.13 -9.97 13.33
CA HIS A 122 -0.09 -10.87 14.48
C HIS A 122 0.84 -12.08 14.21
N LEU A 123 0.69 -12.74 13.06
CA LEU A 123 1.50 -13.89 12.68
C LEU A 123 2.99 -13.54 12.54
N ALA A 124 3.31 -12.41 11.90
CA ALA A 124 4.68 -11.96 11.72
C ALA A 124 5.35 -11.62 13.06
N ARG A 125 4.63 -10.91 13.94
CA ARG A 125 5.11 -10.60 15.31
C ARG A 125 5.41 -11.88 16.09
N ALA A 126 4.51 -12.86 16.03
CA ALA A 126 4.70 -14.14 16.70
C ALA A 126 5.86 -14.95 16.10
N ALA A 127 6.04 -14.92 14.77
CA ALA A 127 7.14 -15.61 14.10
C ALA A 127 8.51 -15.02 14.48
N VAL A 128 8.65 -13.70 14.45
CA VAL A 128 9.89 -13.02 14.85
C VAL A 128 10.19 -13.26 16.33
N ALA A 129 9.17 -13.16 17.19
CA ALA A 129 9.34 -13.43 18.62
C ALA A 129 9.84 -14.85 18.89
N ARG A 130 9.23 -15.87 18.26
CA ARG A 130 9.70 -17.26 18.38
C ARG A 130 11.12 -17.46 17.87
N ALA A 131 11.46 -16.85 16.74
CA ALA A 131 12.80 -16.98 16.16
C ALA A 131 13.90 -16.37 17.06
N LEU A 132 13.54 -15.41 17.92
CA LEU A 132 14.44 -14.73 18.86
C LEU A 132 14.27 -15.21 20.31
N ASP A 133 13.62 -16.37 20.51
CA ASP A 133 13.30 -16.91 21.84
C ASP A 133 12.70 -15.88 22.81
N SER A 134 11.73 -15.13 22.30
CA SER A 134 11.16 -13.98 22.99
C SER A 134 9.65 -13.88 22.79
N THR A 135 9.05 -12.79 23.28
CA THR A 135 7.63 -12.46 23.07
C THR A 135 7.50 -11.15 22.30
N PRO A 136 6.40 -10.95 21.53
CA PRO A 136 6.18 -9.68 20.83
C PRO A 136 6.21 -8.45 21.74
N GLN A 137 5.81 -8.61 23.00
CA GLN A 137 5.80 -7.57 24.03
C GLN A 137 7.22 -7.24 24.50
N ARG A 138 8.05 -8.25 24.81
CA ARG A 138 9.46 -8.04 25.22
C ARG A 138 10.27 -7.40 24.10
N LEU A 139 10.02 -7.79 22.86
CA LEU A 139 10.66 -7.18 21.68
C LEU A 139 10.08 -5.81 21.31
N GLY A 140 9.01 -5.35 21.98
CA GLY A 140 8.39 -4.06 21.70
C GLY A 140 7.84 -3.91 20.28
N ILE A 141 7.46 -5.01 19.62
CA ILE A 141 6.97 -4.93 18.22
C ILE A 141 5.59 -4.27 18.21
N ARG A 142 5.50 -3.07 17.63
CA ARG A 142 4.29 -2.24 17.60
C ARG A 142 3.97 -1.84 16.16
N LEU A 143 2.70 -1.56 15.88
CA LEU A 143 2.29 -1.01 14.59
C LEU A 143 2.73 0.45 14.51
N LEU A 144 3.57 0.76 13.51
CA LEU A 144 3.94 2.13 13.16
C LEU A 144 2.75 2.85 12.51
N TYR A 145 2.32 2.34 11.36
CA TYR A 145 1.19 2.88 10.61
C TYR A 145 0.65 1.83 9.63
N ASP A 146 -0.62 1.96 9.25
CA ASP A 146 -1.26 1.16 8.20
C ASP A 146 -2.06 2.10 7.30
N LEU A 147 -1.86 1.99 5.99
CA LEU A 147 -2.59 2.77 5.00
C LEU A 147 -2.97 1.95 3.76
N GLY A 148 -4.08 2.33 3.13
CA GLY A 148 -4.48 1.84 1.81
C GLY A 148 -3.94 2.73 0.70
N HIS A 149 -3.60 2.13 -0.44
CA HIS A 149 -3.14 2.83 -1.65
C HIS A 149 -4.02 2.55 -2.89
N ASN A 150 -5.05 1.73 -2.72
CA ASN A 150 -6.12 1.47 -3.68
C ASN A 150 -7.44 1.63 -2.92
N ILE A 151 -7.91 2.87 -2.83
CA ILE A 151 -9.06 3.22 -2.00
C ILE A 151 -9.72 4.52 -2.48
N VAL A 152 -11.02 4.64 -2.27
CA VAL A 152 -11.74 5.91 -2.36
C VAL A 152 -12.11 6.38 -0.97
N LYS A 153 -11.91 7.66 -0.67
CA LYS A 153 -12.26 8.23 0.65
C LYS A 153 -13.05 9.52 0.48
N PRO A 154 -14.14 9.71 1.24
CA PRO A 154 -14.76 11.01 1.38
C PRO A 154 -13.83 11.89 2.24
N GLU A 155 -13.37 13.00 1.67
CA GLU A 155 -12.41 13.89 2.33
C GLU A 155 -12.78 15.35 2.04
N GLU A 156 -12.48 16.22 2.99
CA GLU A 156 -12.64 17.67 2.83
C GLU A 156 -11.29 18.28 2.44
N HIS A 157 -11.31 19.08 1.38
CA HIS A 157 -10.16 19.77 0.80
C HIS A 157 -10.56 21.14 0.26
N LEU A 158 -9.60 22.06 0.21
CA LEU A 158 -9.77 23.38 -0.41
C LEU A 158 -9.71 23.25 -1.93
N VAL A 159 -10.72 23.78 -2.63
CA VAL A 159 -10.79 23.79 -4.10
C VAL A 159 -11.17 25.19 -4.56
N ALA A 160 -10.24 25.88 -5.23
CA ALA A 160 -10.42 27.27 -5.66
C ALA A 160 -10.84 28.22 -4.53
N GLY A 161 -10.31 28.02 -3.32
CA GLY A 161 -10.61 28.85 -2.15
C GLY A 161 -11.77 28.36 -1.27
N ASP A 162 -12.55 27.38 -1.74
CA ASP A 162 -13.70 26.85 -1.00
C ASP A 162 -13.45 25.46 -0.44
N MET A 163 -13.87 25.21 0.81
CA MET A 163 -13.84 23.87 1.38
C MET A 163 -14.92 22.99 0.73
N LYS A 164 -14.50 21.92 0.06
CA LYS A 164 -15.40 20.96 -0.61
C LYS A 164 -15.21 19.56 -0.06
N LYS A 165 -16.32 18.83 0.03
CA LYS A 165 -16.32 17.39 0.29
C LYS A 165 -16.17 16.64 -1.03
N LEU A 166 -15.09 15.88 -1.15
CA LEU A 166 -14.70 15.16 -2.36
C LEU A 166 -14.66 13.66 -2.11
N TRP A 167 -14.92 12.88 -3.14
CA TRP A 167 -14.53 11.47 -3.18
C TRP A 167 -13.15 11.37 -3.81
N VAL A 168 -12.12 11.22 -2.99
CA VAL A 168 -10.72 11.17 -3.45
C VAL A 168 -10.39 9.74 -3.84
N HIS A 169 -10.21 9.49 -5.13
CA HIS A 169 -9.83 8.20 -5.69
C HIS A 169 -8.30 8.07 -5.69
N ARG A 170 -7.76 7.07 -4.97
CA ARG A 170 -6.33 6.75 -4.99
C ARG A 170 -6.14 5.34 -5.53
N LYS A 171 -5.37 5.20 -6.60
CA LYS A 171 -4.98 3.93 -7.22
C LYS A 171 -3.47 3.96 -7.44
N GLY A 172 -2.73 3.16 -6.69
CA GLY A 172 -1.27 3.25 -6.64
C GLY A 172 -0.75 4.55 -6.04
N ALA A 173 -1.53 5.20 -5.18
CA ALA A 173 -1.18 6.45 -4.50
C ALA A 173 -1.59 6.36 -3.03
N THR A 174 -0.84 7.01 -2.15
CA THR A 174 -1.09 6.99 -0.70
C THR A 174 -1.70 8.30 -0.24
N ARG A 175 -2.40 8.28 0.89
CA ARG A 175 -2.77 9.50 1.61
C ARG A 175 -1.53 10.04 2.34
N ALA A 176 -1.30 11.35 2.29
CA ALA A 176 -0.13 12.04 2.81
C ALA A 176 -0.54 13.34 3.53
N PHE A 177 -1.43 13.23 4.52
CA PHE A 177 -1.89 14.40 5.27
C PHE A 177 -0.76 15.11 6.02
N GLY A 178 -0.73 16.44 5.90
CA GLY A 178 0.33 17.28 6.44
C GLY A 178 0.30 17.47 7.96
N PRO A 179 1.33 18.14 8.52
CA PRO A 179 1.35 18.55 9.92
C PRO A 179 0.12 19.39 10.30
N GLY A 180 -0.35 19.24 11.53
CA GLY A 180 -1.49 19.96 12.09
C GLY A 180 -2.86 19.37 11.73
N ASP A 181 -2.96 18.51 10.72
CA ASP A 181 -4.25 17.93 10.31
C ASP A 181 -4.83 17.04 11.43
N ARG A 182 -6.06 17.34 11.85
CA ARG A 182 -6.74 16.66 12.96
C ARG A 182 -7.02 15.18 12.69
N ARG A 183 -7.04 14.77 11.42
CA ARG A 183 -7.23 13.38 10.98
C ARG A 183 -5.96 12.54 11.10
N VAL A 184 -4.80 13.18 11.32
CA VAL A 184 -3.55 12.51 11.66
C VAL A 184 -3.55 12.16 13.15
N ASN A 185 -3.02 10.97 13.47
CA ASN A 185 -2.86 10.51 14.85
C ASN A 185 -2.12 11.60 15.67
N ALA A 186 -2.57 11.85 16.90
CA ALA A 186 -2.02 12.88 17.77
C ALA A 186 -0.49 12.75 17.94
N ALA A 187 0.04 11.52 18.01
CA ALA A 187 1.48 11.27 18.14
C ALA A 187 2.30 11.74 16.93
N TYR A 188 1.67 11.85 15.75
CA TYR A 188 2.33 12.20 14.48
C TYR A 188 1.91 13.58 13.97
N ARG A 189 0.92 14.22 14.61
CA ARG A 189 0.27 15.43 14.08
C ARG A 189 1.25 16.58 13.87
N SER A 190 2.25 16.75 14.72
CA SER A 190 3.26 17.81 14.57
C SER A 190 4.19 17.61 13.37
N VAL A 191 4.33 16.38 12.87
CA VAL A 191 5.28 16.03 11.80
C VAL A 191 4.60 15.52 10.53
N GLY A 192 3.28 15.36 10.55
CA GLY A 192 2.49 14.85 9.42
C GLY A 192 2.29 13.34 9.47
N GLN A 193 1.43 12.84 8.59
CA GLN A 193 1.09 11.43 8.51
C GLN A 193 2.27 10.60 7.99
N PRO A 194 2.59 9.43 8.60
CA PRO A 194 3.50 8.48 7.97
C PRO A 194 2.97 8.04 6.59
N VAL A 195 3.88 8.01 5.62
CA VAL A 195 3.65 7.50 4.27
C VAL A 195 4.65 6.36 4.03
N LEU A 196 4.13 5.15 3.85
CA LEU A 196 4.96 3.96 3.65
C LEU A 196 5.07 3.67 2.16
N VAL A 197 6.31 3.65 1.66
CA VAL A 197 6.62 3.42 0.25
C VAL A 197 7.40 2.11 0.14
N PRO A 198 6.72 0.97 -0.08
CA PRO A 198 7.39 -0.27 -0.41
C PRO A 198 8.23 -0.12 -1.69
N GLY A 199 9.47 -0.61 -1.59
CA GLY A 199 10.27 -0.97 -2.76
C GLY A 199 9.84 -2.34 -3.31
N ASP A 200 10.75 -2.91 -4.09
CA ASP A 200 10.64 -4.23 -4.69
C ASP A 200 11.64 -5.17 -4.01
N MET A 201 11.61 -6.47 -4.35
CA MET A 201 12.43 -7.47 -3.66
C MET A 201 13.92 -7.20 -3.83
N GLY A 202 14.55 -6.68 -2.77
CA GLY A 202 15.97 -6.33 -2.76
C GLY A 202 16.29 -4.88 -3.13
N SER A 203 15.28 -4.05 -3.41
CA SER A 203 15.46 -2.60 -3.42
C SER A 203 15.07 -2.00 -2.06
N GLN A 204 15.48 -0.75 -1.86
CA GLN A 204 15.22 0.03 -0.65
C GLN A 204 13.73 0.42 -0.56
N SER A 205 13.17 0.43 0.65
CA SER A 205 11.87 1.03 0.93
C SER A 205 12.03 2.35 1.67
N TYR A 206 10.97 3.14 1.77
CA TYR A 206 11.02 4.43 2.46
C TYR A 206 9.85 4.64 3.42
N VAL A 207 10.13 5.36 4.51
CA VAL A 207 9.14 6.05 5.32
C VAL A 207 9.26 7.53 5.00
N LEU A 208 8.15 8.13 4.57
CA LEU A 208 8.02 9.56 4.33
C LEU A 208 7.00 10.16 5.31
N ALA A 209 6.91 11.49 5.34
CA ALA A 209 5.89 12.23 6.04
C ALA A 209 5.05 13.05 5.04
N GLY A 210 3.73 13.11 5.28
CA GLY A 210 2.83 14.02 4.56
C GLY A 210 3.16 15.49 4.83
N THR A 211 2.80 16.37 3.91
CA THR A 211 3.20 17.79 3.94
C THR A 211 2.00 18.72 3.73
N ALA A 212 2.18 20.00 4.05
CA ALA A 212 1.18 21.03 3.74
C ALA A 212 0.95 21.16 2.23
N THR A 213 2.02 21.11 1.42
CA THR A 213 1.95 21.12 -0.04
C THR A 213 1.14 19.95 -0.60
N ALA A 214 1.22 18.76 0.01
CA ALA A 214 0.37 17.65 -0.40
C ALA A 214 -1.12 18.01 -0.24
N MET A 215 -1.50 18.69 0.85
CA MET A 215 -2.88 19.09 1.12
C MET A 215 -3.44 20.03 0.06
N THR A 216 -2.61 20.95 -0.45
CA THR A 216 -3.02 21.94 -1.45
C THR A 216 -2.98 21.38 -2.86
N ASP A 217 -1.93 20.64 -3.21
CA ASP A 217 -1.61 20.37 -4.62
C ASP A 217 -2.13 19.00 -5.09
N THR A 218 -2.37 18.08 -4.15
CA THR A 218 -2.66 16.67 -4.47
C THR A 218 -3.76 16.05 -3.60
N PHE A 219 -4.59 16.89 -2.96
CA PHE A 219 -5.64 16.43 -2.03
C PHE A 219 -5.06 15.53 -0.92
N GLY A 220 -3.91 15.92 -0.38
CA GLY A 220 -3.18 15.19 0.64
C GLY A 220 -2.76 13.81 0.16
N SER A 221 -2.08 13.70 -0.98
CA SER A 221 -1.67 12.43 -1.57
C SER A 221 -0.18 12.39 -1.91
N SER A 222 0.41 11.19 -1.93
CA SER A 222 1.78 10.97 -2.42
C SER A 222 1.90 9.61 -3.10
N CYS A 223 3.13 9.23 -3.47
CA CYS A 223 3.43 7.97 -4.13
C CYS A 223 3.20 6.75 -3.22
N HIS A 224 3.03 5.59 -3.83
CA HIS A 224 2.94 4.31 -3.14
C HIS A 224 4.19 3.44 -3.29
N GLY A 225 4.91 3.53 -4.41
CA GLY A 225 6.07 2.68 -4.69
C GLY A 225 6.66 3.01 -6.06
N ALA A 226 7.62 2.20 -6.51
CA ALA A 226 8.27 2.35 -7.82
C ALA A 226 7.30 2.37 -9.01
N GLY A 227 6.29 1.50 -8.96
CA GLY A 227 5.41 1.26 -10.09
C GLY A 227 6.06 0.37 -11.15
N ARG A 228 5.25 -0.50 -11.74
CA ARG A 228 5.72 -1.55 -12.65
C ARG A 228 6.04 -0.98 -14.04
N ARG A 229 7.19 -1.35 -14.60
CA ARG A 229 7.67 -0.99 -15.95
C ARG A 229 7.54 -2.14 -16.96
N LEU A 230 7.76 -3.38 -16.55
CA LEU A 230 7.64 -4.56 -17.43
C LEU A 230 6.37 -5.35 -17.14
N SER A 231 5.75 -5.97 -18.15
CA SER A 231 4.67 -6.92 -17.90
C SER A 231 5.16 -8.14 -17.10
N ARG A 232 4.25 -8.89 -16.48
CA ARG A 232 4.57 -10.13 -15.76
C ARG A 232 5.24 -11.17 -16.65
N THR A 233 4.69 -11.33 -17.85
CA THR A 233 5.23 -12.24 -18.86
C THR A 233 6.61 -11.80 -19.34
N ALA A 234 6.84 -10.49 -19.52
CA ALA A 234 8.15 -9.98 -19.90
C ALA A 234 9.20 -10.19 -18.80
N ALA A 235 8.85 -9.92 -17.54
CA ALA A 235 9.75 -10.15 -16.39
C ALA A 235 10.19 -11.62 -16.28
N LYS A 236 9.25 -12.57 -16.38
CA LYS A 236 9.54 -14.01 -16.34
C LYS A 236 10.45 -14.50 -17.47
N ARG A 237 10.43 -13.82 -18.62
CA ARG A 237 11.33 -14.13 -19.75
C ARG A 237 12.72 -13.54 -19.55
N ALA A 238 12.81 -12.39 -18.88
CA ALA A 238 14.06 -11.67 -18.66
C ALA A 238 14.88 -12.22 -17.48
N VAL A 239 14.22 -12.71 -16.42
CA VAL A 239 14.88 -13.11 -15.18
C VAL A 239 14.47 -14.51 -14.76
N ARG A 240 15.44 -15.37 -14.44
CA ARG A 240 15.20 -16.69 -13.85
C ARG A 240 15.11 -16.58 -12.33
N GLY A 241 14.06 -17.14 -11.72
CA GLY A 241 13.82 -17.01 -10.28
C GLY A 241 14.95 -17.56 -9.40
N GLU A 242 15.58 -18.66 -9.78
CA GLU A 242 16.71 -19.23 -9.02
C GLU A 242 17.95 -18.33 -9.02
N GLU A 243 18.23 -17.70 -10.16
CA GLU A 243 19.31 -16.73 -10.29
C GLU A 243 19.02 -15.49 -9.45
N LEU A 244 17.79 -14.97 -9.54
CA LEU A 244 17.35 -13.85 -8.71
C LEU A 244 17.48 -14.17 -7.22
N ARG A 245 17.05 -15.36 -6.78
CA ARG A 245 17.20 -15.81 -5.41
C ARG A 245 18.66 -15.82 -4.98
N ARG A 246 19.54 -16.45 -5.76
CA ARG A 246 20.99 -16.51 -5.46
C ARG A 246 21.60 -15.12 -5.37
N ARG A 247 21.24 -14.20 -6.28
CA ARG A 247 21.70 -12.81 -6.28
C ARG A 247 21.27 -12.07 -5.01
N LEU A 248 20.01 -12.22 -4.60
CA LEU A 248 19.49 -11.60 -3.37
C LEU A 248 20.14 -12.19 -2.12
N GLU A 249 20.27 -13.51 -2.04
CA GLU A 249 20.89 -14.20 -0.90
C GLU A 249 22.39 -13.86 -0.79
N ALA A 250 23.11 -13.73 -1.92
CA ALA A 250 24.49 -13.24 -1.94
C ALA A 250 24.60 -11.78 -1.47
N GLY A 251 23.57 -10.97 -1.66
CA GLY A 251 23.44 -9.62 -1.12
C GLY A 251 22.99 -9.57 0.35
N GLY A 252 22.90 -10.71 1.03
CA GLY A 252 22.50 -10.80 2.44
C GLY A 252 20.99 -10.71 2.68
N ILE A 253 20.17 -10.91 1.64
CA ILE A 253 18.70 -10.88 1.75
C ILE A 253 18.17 -12.32 1.75
N ALA A 254 17.61 -12.77 2.86
CA ALA A 254 16.99 -14.09 2.94
C ALA A 254 15.67 -14.12 2.14
N VAL A 255 15.55 -15.02 1.16
CA VAL A 255 14.36 -15.08 0.30
C VAL A 255 13.51 -16.32 0.60
N ARG A 256 12.20 -16.13 0.75
CA ARG A 256 11.19 -17.21 0.76
C ARG A 256 10.11 -16.88 -0.26
N ALA A 257 9.80 -17.82 -1.14
CA ALA A 257 8.75 -17.65 -2.15
C ALA A 257 8.02 -18.97 -2.35
N ARG A 258 6.73 -18.89 -2.71
CA ARG A 258 5.92 -20.07 -3.02
C ARG A 258 6.41 -20.79 -4.27
N SER A 259 6.83 -20.04 -5.29
CA SER A 259 7.39 -20.58 -6.51
C SER A 259 8.50 -19.66 -7.05
N MET A 260 9.43 -20.24 -7.81
CA MET A 260 10.46 -19.46 -8.51
C MET A 260 9.85 -18.60 -9.63
N SER A 261 8.69 -18.99 -10.18
CA SER A 261 7.98 -18.18 -11.18
C SER A 261 7.41 -16.90 -10.56
N ASP A 262 6.89 -16.95 -9.34
CA ASP A 262 6.38 -15.75 -8.66
C ASP A 262 7.51 -14.81 -8.29
N LEU A 263 8.66 -15.38 -7.91
CA LEU A 263 9.87 -14.60 -7.64
C LEU A 263 10.36 -13.87 -8.91
N ALA A 264 10.42 -14.58 -10.06
CA ALA A 264 10.81 -13.99 -11.34
C ALA A 264 9.82 -12.91 -11.83
N GLU A 265 8.52 -13.06 -11.56
CA GLU A 265 7.50 -12.08 -11.93
C GLU A 265 7.72 -10.71 -11.27
N GLU A 266 8.32 -10.71 -10.08
CA GLU A 266 8.45 -9.56 -9.21
C GLU A 266 9.90 -9.07 -9.10
N ALA A 267 10.76 -9.49 -10.05
CA ALA A 267 12.15 -9.06 -10.13
C ALA A 267 12.28 -7.52 -10.10
N PRO A 268 13.28 -6.93 -9.41
CA PRO A 268 13.49 -5.48 -9.35
C PRO A 268 13.51 -4.80 -10.73
N GLU A 269 14.04 -5.48 -11.75
CA GLU A 269 14.09 -5.02 -13.13
C GLU A 269 12.70 -4.79 -13.75
N ALA A 270 11.65 -5.39 -13.19
CA ALA A 270 10.28 -5.18 -13.61
C ALA A 270 9.70 -3.83 -13.15
N TYR A 271 10.40 -3.11 -12.28
CA TYR A 271 9.94 -1.90 -11.61
C TYR A 271 10.81 -0.69 -11.94
N LYS A 272 10.30 0.51 -11.69
CA LYS A 272 11.10 1.74 -11.75
C LYS A 272 12.02 1.83 -10.51
N ASP A 273 12.95 2.76 -10.53
CA ASP A 273 13.72 3.07 -9.33
C ASP A 273 12.85 3.82 -8.30
N VAL A 274 12.54 3.16 -7.18
CA VAL A 274 11.78 3.73 -6.07
C VAL A 274 12.45 4.96 -5.47
N SER A 275 13.78 5.01 -5.45
CA SER A 275 14.53 6.16 -4.94
C SER A 275 14.28 7.40 -5.79
N ARG A 276 14.21 7.23 -7.12
CA ARG A 276 13.87 8.32 -8.03
C ARG A 276 12.42 8.78 -7.86
N VAL A 277 11.49 7.86 -7.65
CA VAL A 277 10.09 8.23 -7.37
C VAL A 277 9.99 9.06 -6.09
N VAL A 278 10.65 8.61 -5.02
CA VAL A 278 10.68 9.33 -3.73
C VAL A 278 11.33 10.71 -3.88
N GLU A 279 12.46 10.78 -4.56
CA GLU A 279 13.17 12.05 -4.83
C GLU A 279 12.26 13.06 -5.54
N VAL A 280 11.55 12.64 -6.59
CA VAL A 280 10.63 13.52 -7.33
C VAL A 280 9.49 14.01 -6.43
N THR A 281 8.89 13.12 -5.63
CA THR A 281 7.80 13.51 -4.72
C THR A 281 8.26 14.42 -3.58
N GLU A 282 9.53 14.33 -3.18
CA GLU A 282 10.12 15.27 -2.22
C GLU A 282 10.46 16.62 -2.85
N GLN A 283 11.03 16.63 -4.06
CA GLN A 283 11.30 17.86 -4.80
C GLN A 283 10.02 18.64 -5.11
N ALA A 284 8.92 17.94 -5.41
CA ALA A 284 7.59 18.53 -5.54
C ALA A 284 6.98 18.98 -4.19
N GLY A 285 7.62 18.68 -3.06
CA GLY A 285 7.16 19.05 -1.73
C GLY A 285 5.96 18.26 -1.20
N ILE A 286 5.42 17.30 -1.94
CA ILE A 286 4.20 16.53 -1.58
C ILE A 286 4.46 15.39 -0.59
N SER A 287 5.72 15.13 -0.26
CA SER A 287 6.12 14.27 0.85
C SER A 287 7.54 14.61 1.30
N ARG A 288 7.91 14.29 2.53
CA ARG A 288 9.26 14.50 3.07
C ARG A 288 9.92 13.17 3.42
N ARG A 289 11.15 12.91 2.99
CA ARG A 289 11.88 11.70 3.42
C ARG A 289 12.11 11.72 4.92
N VAL A 290 11.78 10.61 5.58
CA VAL A 290 12.02 10.42 7.02
C VAL A 290 13.09 9.37 7.23
N ALA A 291 12.93 8.19 6.64
CA ALA A 291 13.89 7.10 6.76
C ALA A 291 13.95 6.24 5.50
N ARG A 292 15.14 5.70 5.25
CA ARG A 292 15.39 4.65 4.26
C ARG A 292 15.47 3.31 4.94
N LEU A 293 14.86 2.30 4.31
CA LEU A 293 14.81 0.94 4.81
C LEU A 293 15.53 0.02 3.83
N ARG A 294 16.45 -0.80 4.34
CA ARG A 294 17.15 -1.82 3.56
C ARG A 294 16.59 -3.21 3.91
N PRO A 295 16.25 -4.05 2.94
CA PRO A 295 15.76 -5.40 3.20
C PRO A 295 16.84 -6.30 3.80
N LEU A 296 16.44 -7.15 4.74
CA LEU A 296 17.24 -8.26 5.30
C LEU A 296 16.64 -9.62 4.95
N GLY A 297 15.33 -9.67 4.74
CA GLY A 297 14.68 -10.89 4.27
C GLY A 297 13.26 -10.64 3.79
N VAL A 298 12.89 -11.30 2.70
CA VAL A 298 11.60 -11.13 2.02
C VAL A 298 10.89 -12.47 1.88
N MET A 299 9.60 -12.46 2.24
CA MET A 299 8.67 -13.55 2.03
C MET A 299 7.60 -13.14 1.02
N LYS A 300 7.56 -13.83 -0.12
CA LYS A 300 6.54 -13.72 -1.14
C LYS A 300 5.46 -14.78 -0.95
N GLY A 301 4.20 -14.35 -1.06
CA GLY A 301 3.04 -15.24 -1.12
C GLY A 301 2.80 -15.85 -2.49
#